data_AF-A0A5A9NJ38-F1
#
_entry.id   AF-A0A5A9NJ38-F1
#
_cell.length_a   1.000
_cell.length_b   1.000
_cell.length_c   1.000
_cell.angle_alpha   90.00
_cell.angle_beta   90.00
_cell.angle_gamma   90.00
#
_symmetry.space_group_name_H-M   'P 1'
#
loop_
_entity.id
_entity.type
_entity.pdbx_description
1 polymer ?
#
loop_
_entity_poly.entity_id
_entity_poly.type
_entity_poly.pdbx_seq_one_letter_code
_entity_poly.pdbx_strand_id
1 'polypeptide(L)'
;MSLIRGLFAIFYHLPRIYKCFFKPYYFLSLLLTLAFPLVRCCPGLCEHLPSQREDGNSCAFDWREIEILMFLSAIVMMKNRRAITLEQHIGNIFLFSKVANVVLFFRVDLRLGLLYLTLCVVFMIACQPPIYMGPEYIKYFSETTIDEELQKDGRVTWIVEFYANWSPECQSFSPIFAELSLQYNCAGLQFGKVDIGQYGAVAERYKVNPSPLSKQLPSLLLFQGGREVMRRPLVDKKGWAIAWSFTEENIIREFNLNEIFQKCKKHSKGAKTEELKTLLQESTDGGEPVPQDVTEEPESKKDI
;
A
#
# COMPACT_ATOMS: atom_id res chain seq x y z
N MET A 1 -7.30 -19.85 25.24
CA MET A 1 -6.81 -18.45 25.34
C MET A 1 -6.33 -17.84 24.01
N SER A 2 -5.90 -18.62 23.01
CA SER A 2 -5.50 -18.08 21.69
C SER A 2 -6.66 -17.49 20.86
N LEU A 3 -7.83 -18.16 20.89
CA LEU A 3 -9.05 -17.70 20.19
C LEU A 3 -9.58 -16.35 20.71
N ILE A 4 -9.45 -16.11 22.02
CA ILE A 4 -9.89 -14.86 22.65
C ILE A 4 -8.95 -13.70 22.24
N ARG A 5 -7.64 -13.94 22.14
CA ARG A 5 -6.69 -12.94 21.65
C ARG A 5 -6.94 -12.57 20.17
N GLY A 6 -7.33 -13.53 19.34
CA GLY A 6 -7.76 -13.27 17.96
C GLY A 6 -9.05 -12.43 17.88
N LEU A 7 -10.04 -12.72 18.72
CA LEU A 7 -11.26 -11.93 18.84
C LEU A 7 -10.97 -10.49 19.31
N PHE A 8 -10.14 -10.30 20.34
CA PHE A 8 -9.76 -8.96 20.79
C PHE A 8 -8.97 -8.17 19.74
N ALA A 9 -8.12 -8.82 18.92
CA ALA A 9 -7.46 -8.17 17.80
C ALA A 9 -8.48 -7.71 16.72
N ILE A 10 -9.50 -8.52 16.44
CA ILE A 10 -10.60 -8.16 15.53
C ILE A 10 -11.39 -6.96 16.07
N PHE A 11 -11.69 -6.94 17.37
CA PHE A 11 -12.39 -5.82 18.01
C PHE A 11 -11.55 -4.54 18.08
N TYR A 12 -10.23 -4.65 18.25
CA TYR A 12 -9.33 -3.49 18.27
C TYR A 12 -9.17 -2.87 16.88
N HIS A 13 -9.21 -3.68 15.82
CA HIS A 13 -9.21 -3.21 14.44
C HIS A 13 -10.60 -2.83 13.91
N LEU A 14 -11.68 -3.09 14.67
CA LEU A 14 -13.07 -2.88 14.26
C LEU A 14 -13.38 -1.44 13.79
N PRO A 15 -12.88 -0.36 14.44
CA PRO A 15 -13.14 1.00 13.97
C PRO A 15 -12.48 1.29 12.61
N ARG A 16 -11.31 0.69 12.36
CA ARG A 16 -10.56 0.80 11.10
C ARG A 16 -11.23 -0.02 10.00
N ILE A 17 -11.77 -1.20 10.35
CA ILE A 17 -12.57 -2.05 9.47
C ILE A 17 -13.90 -1.37 9.09
N TYR A 18 -14.60 -0.75 10.06
CA TYR A 18 -15.84 -0.01 9.82
C TYR A 18 -15.64 1.17 8.87
N LYS A 19 -14.59 1.98 9.08
CA LYS A 19 -14.25 3.10 8.20
C LYS A 19 -13.88 2.66 6.77
N CYS A 20 -13.40 1.42 6.62
CA CYS A 20 -13.11 0.80 5.34
C CYS A 20 -14.38 0.23 4.67
N PHE A 21 -15.22 -0.49 5.43
CA PHE A 21 -16.46 -1.13 4.94
C PHE A 21 -17.52 -0.11 4.48
N PHE A 22 -17.56 1.06 5.11
CA PHE A 22 -18.44 2.18 4.72
C PHE A 22 -17.89 3.03 3.56
N LYS A 23 -16.74 2.68 2.96
CA LYS A 23 -16.40 3.25 1.66
C LYS A 23 -17.33 2.61 0.62
N PRO A 24 -18.00 3.40 -0.23
CA PRO A 24 -19.02 2.91 -1.17
C PRO A 24 -18.49 1.78 -2.06
N TYR A 25 -17.20 1.80 -2.39
CA TYR A 25 -16.51 0.76 -3.15
C TYR A 25 -16.67 -0.67 -2.56
N TYR A 26 -16.43 -0.86 -1.26
CA TYR A 26 -16.45 -2.19 -0.65
C TYR A 26 -17.88 -2.71 -0.52
N PHE A 27 -18.81 -1.85 -0.14
CA PHE A 27 -20.23 -2.19 -0.04
C PHE A 27 -20.84 -2.56 -1.40
N LEU A 28 -20.64 -1.74 -2.44
CA LEU A 28 -21.11 -2.06 -3.80
C LEU A 28 -20.40 -3.30 -4.36
N SER A 29 -19.09 -3.48 -4.10
CA SER A 29 -18.38 -4.68 -4.53
C SER A 29 -18.90 -5.95 -3.87
N LEU A 30 -19.28 -5.87 -2.59
CA LEU A 30 -19.91 -6.98 -1.88
C LEU A 30 -21.29 -7.30 -2.47
N LEU A 31 -22.11 -6.29 -2.74
CA LEU A 31 -23.42 -6.47 -3.39
C LEU A 31 -23.28 -7.13 -4.76
N LEU A 32 -22.34 -6.67 -5.58
CA LEU A 32 -22.05 -7.27 -6.88
C LEU A 32 -21.56 -8.72 -6.75
N THR A 33 -20.74 -9.01 -5.74
CA THR A 33 -20.22 -10.37 -5.47
C THR A 33 -21.31 -11.33 -5.01
N LEU A 34 -22.27 -10.85 -4.23
CA LEU A 34 -23.40 -11.64 -3.73
C LEU A 34 -24.61 -11.62 -4.67
N ALA A 35 -24.55 -10.89 -5.78
CA ALA A 35 -25.71 -10.67 -6.66
C ALA A 35 -26.37 -11.97 -7.12
N PHE A 36 -25.59 -12.95 -7.59
CA PHE A 36 -26.15 -14.22 -8.08
C PHE A 36 -26.79 -15.05 -6.96
N PRO A 37 -26.11 -15.30 -5.82
CA PRO A 37 -26.75 -15.95 -4.67
C PRO A 37 -27.99 -15.22 -4.16
N LEU A 38 -27.97 -13.88 -4.13
CA LEU A 38 -29.12 -13.08 -3.68
C LEU A 38 -30.30 -13.24 -4.64
N VAL A 39 -30.07 -13.19 -5.96
CA VAL A 39 -31.12 -13.41 -6.96
C VAL A 39 -31.74 -14.81 -6.83
N ARG A 40 -30.95 -15.83 -6.49
CA ARG A 40 -31.44 -17.20 -6.26
C ARG A 40 -32.17 -17.38 -4.93
N CYS A 41 -31.71 -16.73 -3.85
CA CYS A 41 -32.28 -16.88 -2.51
C CYS A 41 -33.49 -15.96 -2.24
N CYS A 42 -33.66 -14.87 -2.98
CA CYS A 42 -34.74 -13.91 -2.73
C CYS A 42 -36.07 -14.38 -3.36
N PRO A 43 -37.10 -14.68 -2.53
CA PRO A 43 -38.42 -15.02 -3.04
C PRO A 43 -39.00 -13.85 -3.85
N GLY A 44 -39.70 -14.16 -4.94
CA GLY A 44 -40.21 -13.19 -5.93
C GLY A 44 -39.25 -12.91 -7.09
N LEU A 45 -37.96 -12.69 -6.83
CA LEU A 45 -36.95 -12.55 -7.90
C LEU A 45 -36.61 -13.92 -8.50
N CYS A 46 -36.46 -14.93 -7.65
CA CYS A 46 -36.05 -16.25 -8.11
C CYS A 46 -37.11 -16.98 -8.94
N GLU A 47 -38.39 -16.69 -8.68
CA GLU A 47 -39.54 -17.29 -9.39
C GLU A 47 -39.66 -16.79 -10.83
N HIS A 48 -39.15 -15.60 -11.13
CA HIS A 48 -39.16 -15.01 -12.47
C HIS A 48 -37.94 -15.42 -13.32
N LEU A 49 -37.01 -16.21 -12.75
CA LEU A 49 -35.86 -16.68 -13.49
C LEU A 49 -36.26 -17.82 -14.44
N PRO A 50 -35.78 -17.81 -15.69
CA PRO A 50 -35.95 -18.95 -16.58
C PRO A 50 -35.20 -20.15 -15.99
N SER A 51 -35.92 -21.22 -15.68
CA SER A 51 -35.35 -22.46 -15.19
C SER A 51 -35.29 -23.50 -16.30
N GLN A 52 -34.12 -24.11 -16.48
CA GLN A 52 -33.94 -25.30 -17.32
C GLN A 52 -33.98 -26.61 -16.53
N ARG A 53 -34.40 -26.54 -15.27
CA ARG A 53 -34.45 -27.69 -14.36
C ARG A 53 -35.73 -28.50 -14.59
N GLU A 54 -35.62 -29.82 -14.57
CA GLU A 54 -36.76 -30.75 -14.72
C GLU A 54 -37.82 -30.58 -13.62
N ASP A 55 -37.40 -30.18 -12.41
CA ASP A 55 -38.28 -29.97 -11.25
C ASP A 55 -39.05 -28.63 -11.29
N GLY A 56 -38.76 -27.74 -12.25
CA GLY A 56 -39.36 -26.40 -12.35
C GLY A 56 -39.00 -25.42 -11.22
N ASN A 57 -38.21 -25.83 -10.22
CA ASN A 57 -37.80 -24.96 -9.12
C ASN A 57 -36.64 -24.02 -9.53
N SER A 58 -36.97 -22.76 -9.84
CA SER A 58 -35.99 -21.73 -10.21
C SER A 58 -35.14 -21.19 -9.03
N CYS A 59 -35.57 -21.39 -7.79
CA CYS A 59 -34.89 -20.82 -6.61
C CYS A 59 -33.77 -21.71 -6.06
N ALA A 60 -33.71 -22.98 -6.45
CA ALA A 60 -32.62 -23.88 -6.08
C ALA A 60 -31.41 -23.73 -7.02
N PHE A 61 -30.20 -23.86 -6.48
CA PHE A 61 -28.98 -23.91 -7.29
C PHE A 61 -28.90 -25.20 -8.09
N ASP A 62 -28.51 -25.08 -9.35
CA ASP A 62 -28.25 -26.25 -10.19
C ASP A 62 -26.88 -26.86 -9.90
N TRP A 63 -26.73 -28.16 -10.16
CA TRP A 63 -25.46 -28.87 -9.96
C TRP A 63 -24.29 -28.23 -10.69
N ARG A 64 -24.54 -27.74 -11.92
CA ARG A 64 -23.54 -27.00 -12.71
C ARG A 64 -23.13 -25.68 -12.06
N GLU A 65 -24.06 -25.00 -11.38
CA GLU A 65 -23.78 -23.74 -10.68
C GLU A 65 -22.97 -24.01 -9.42
N ILE A 66 -23.29 -25.07 -8.70
CA ILE A 66 -22.50 -25.55 -7.56
C ILE A 66 -21.10 -25.92 -8.03
N GLU A 67 -20.93 -26.63 -9.15
CA GLU A 67 -19.61 -26.93 -9.74
C GLU A 67 -18.80 -25.64 -10.00
N ILE A 68 -19.44 -24.61 -10.57
CA ILE A 68 -18.80 -23.31 -10.84
C ILE A 68 -18.42 -22.60 -9.53
N LEU A 69 -19.29 -22.60 -8.52
CA LEU A 69 -19.01 -22.00 -7.22
C LEU A 69 -17.89 -22.73 -6.47
N MET A 70 -17.83 -24.06 -6.57
CA MET A 70 -16.73 -24.86 -6.04
C MET A 70 -15.41 -24.56 -6.74
N PHE A 71 -15.42 -24.43 -8.07
CA PHE A 71 -14.25 -24.03 -8.85
C PHE A 71 -13.78 -22.61 -8.51
N LEU A 72 -14.72 -21.67 -8.33
CA LEU A 72 -14.45 -20.32 -7.83
C LEU A 72 -13.73 -20.37 -6.47
N SER A 73 -14.27 -21.12 -5.52
CA SER A 73 -13.66 -21.29 -4.18
C SER A 73 -12.21 -21.79 -4.28
N ALA A 74 -11.96 -22.79 -5.14
CA ALA A 74 -10.62 -23.31 -5.37
C ALA A 74 -9.67 -22.26 -5.98
N ILE A 75 -10.11 -21.52 -7.01
CA ILE A 75 -9.29 -20.44 -7.63
C ILE A 75 -8.97 -19.36 -6.60
N VAL A 76 -9.98 -18.88 -5.86
CA VAL A 76 -9.82 -17.85 -4.84
C VAL A 76 -8.82 -18.32 -3.78
N MET A 77 -8.93 -19.57 -3.31
CA MET A 77 -7.98 -20.15 -2.36
C MET A 77 -6.55 -20.22 -2.93
N MET A 78 -6.39 -20.70 -4.18
CA MET A 78 -5.07 -20.78 -4.83
C MET A 78 -4.43 -19.41 -5.04
N LYS A 79 -5.20 -18.40 -5.43
CA LYS A 79 -4.72 -17.04 -5.68
C LYS A 79 -4.42 -16.30 -4.38
N ASN A 80 -5.25 -16.49 -3.36
CA ASN A 80 -5.08 -15.86 -2.06
C ASN A 80 -3.93 -16.45 -1.24
N ARG A 81 -3.41 -17.64 -1.60
CA ARG A 81 -2.19 -18.19 -0.98
C ARG A 81 -0.98 -17.26 -1.07
N ARG A 82 -0.96 -16.37 -2.06
CA ARG A 82 0.13 -15.41 -2.31
C ARG A 82 -0.20 -13.98 -1.86
N ALA A 83 -1.40 -13.75 -1.32
CA ALA A 83 -1.79 -12.43 -0.85
C ALA A 83 -1.11 -12.14 0.50
N ILE A 84 -0.35 -11.05 0.57
CA ILE A 84 0.35 -10.62 1.78
C ILE A 84 -0.53 -9.66 2.60
N THR A 85 -1.31 -8.80 1.92
CA THR A 85 -2.18 -7.82 2.58
C THR A 85 -3.65 -8.21 2.51
N LEU A 86 -4.42 -7.78 3.53
CA LEU A 86 -5.88 -7.98 3.58
C LEU A 86 -6.59 -7.33 2.39
N GLU A 87 -6.09 -6.18 1.94
CA GLU A 87 -6.65 -5.46 0.79
C GLU A 87 -6.50 -6.27 -0.50
N GLN A 88 -5.34 -6.91 -0.72
CA GLN A 88 -5.12 -7.80 -1.86
C GLN A 88 -6.05 -9.03 -1.79
N HIS A 89 -6.23 -9.59 -0.60
CA HIS A 89 -7.11 -10.74 -0.39
C HIS A 89 -8.57 -10.43 -0.75
N ILE A 90 -9.09 -9.29 -0.25
CA ILE A 90 -10.45 -8.83 -0.53
C ILE A 90 -10.60 -8.49 -2.02
N GLY A 91 -9.62 -7.81 -2.62
CA GLY A 91 -9.63 -7.46 -4.03
C GLY A 91 -9.71 -8.68 -4.95
N ASN A 92 -8.93 -9.72 -4.67
CA ASN A 92 -8.99 -10.99 -5.40
C ASN A 92 -10.37 -11.65 -5.27
N ILE A 93 -10.93 -11.73 -4.05
CA ILE A 93 -12.26 -12.31 -3.83
C ILE A 93 -13.29 -11.59 -4.70
N PHE A 94 -13.33 -10.25 -4.66
CA PHE A 94 -14.28 -9.48 -5.45
C PHE A 94 -14.08 -9.65 -6.95
N LEU A 95 -12.83 -9.64 -7.43
CA LEU A 95 -12.55 -9.81 -8.86
C LEU A 95 -13.01 -11.17 -9.37
N PHE A 96 -12.57 -12.27 -8.73
CA PHE A 96 -12.91 -13.61 -9.18
C PHE A 96 -14.40 -13.90 -9.01
N SER A 97 -15.03 -13.40 -7.95
CA SER A 97 -16.47 -13.60 -7.74
C SER A 97 -17.32 -12.82 -8.75
N LYS A 98 -16.93 -11.59 -9.14
CA LYS A 98 -17.59 -10.85 -10.22
C LYS A 98 -17.49 -11.60 -11.55
N VAL A 99 -16.32 -12.13 -11.88
CA VAL A 99 -16.12 -12.95 -13.09
C VAL A 99 -16.99 -14.21 -13.06
N ALA A 100 -17.05 -14.91 -11.93
CA ALA A 100 -17.92 -16.08 -11.78
C ALA A 100 -19.41 -15.72 -11.90
N ASN A 101 -19.84 -14.61 -11.30
CA ASN A 101 -21.22 -14.13 -11.43
C ASN A 101 -21.58 -13.78 -12.88
N VAL A 102 -20.66 -13.19 -13.66
CA VAL A 102 -20.85 -13.03 -15.11
C VAL A 102 -21.14 -14.39 -15.74
N VAL A 103 -20.29 -15.39 -15.52
CA VAL A 103 -20.48 -16.74 -16.10
C VAL A 103 -21.82 -17.36 -15.67
N LEU A 104 -22.18 -17.24 -14.39
CA LEU A 104 -23.43 -17.78 -13.85
C LEU A 104 -24.66 -17.10 -14.46
N PHE A 105 -24.67 -15.76 -14.54
CA PHE A 105 -25.79 -15.04 -15.17
C PHE A 105 -25.91 -15.34 -16.66
N PHE A 106 -24.80 -15.45 -17.40
CA PHE A 106 -24.81 -15.85 -18.82
C PHE A 106 -25.36 -17.27 -19.03
N ARG A 107 -25.19 -18.18 -18.06
CA ARG A 107 -25.80 -19.53 -18.14
C ARG A 107 -27.31 -19.51 -17.94
N VAL A 108 -27.80 -18.67 -17.04
CA VAL A 108 -29.25 -18.56 -16.79
C VAL A 108 -29.93 -17.89 -17.98
N ASP A 109 -29.47 -16.70 -18.38
CA ASP A 109 -30.00 -15.97 -19.52
C ASP A 109 -28.95 -14.99 -20.07
N LEU A 110 -28.79 -14.95 -21.39
CA LEU A 110 -27.86 -14.05 -22.07
C LEU A 110 -28.08 -12.58 -21.70
N ARG A 111 -29.34 -12.15 -21.54
CA ARG A 111 -29.72 -10.76 -21.21
C ARG A 111 -29.31 -10.39 -19.79
N LEU A 112 -29.51 -11.30 -18.82
CA LEU A 112 -29.09 -11.10 -17.42
C LEU A 112 -27.56 -11.06 -17.32
N GLY A 113 -26.88 -11.93 -18.08
CA GLY A 113 -25.43 -11.91 -18.22
C GLY A 113 -24.89 -10.57 -18.72
N LEU A 114 -25.46 -10.06 -19.81
CA LEU A 114 -25.09 -8.75 -20.38
C LEU A 114 -25.39 -7.60 -19.41
N LEU A 115 -26.56 -7.61 -18.75
CA LEU A 115 -26.92 -6.60 -17.75
C LEU A 115 -25.92 -6.59 -16.59
N TYR A 116 -25.59 -7.75 -16.01
CA TYR A 116 -24.61 -7.83 -14.93
C TYR A 116 -23.20 -7.42 -15.37
N LEU A 117 -22.79 -7.77 -16.59
CA LEU A 117 -21.52 -7.35 -17.16
C LEU A 117 -21.45 -5.81 -17.31
N THR A 118 -22.51 -5.19 -17.85
CA THR A 118 -22.58 -3.72 -17.96
C THR A 118 -22.52 -3.04 -16.59
N LEU A 119 -23.22 -3.58 -15.58
CA LEU A 119 -23.16 -3.10 -14.20
C LEU A 119 -21.73 -3.19 -13.63
N CYS A 120 -21.02 -4.28 -13.89
CA CYS A 120 -19.61 -4.43 -13.47
C CYS A 120 -18.69 -3.41 -14.16
N VAL A 121 -18.88 -3.16 -15.45
CA VAL A 121 -18.09 -2.16 -16.20
C VAL A 121 -18.38 -0.75 -15.69
N VAL A 122 -19.64 -0.39 -15.49
CA VAL A 122 -20.03 0.90 -14.90
C VAL A 122 -19.43 1.05 -13.51
N PHE A 123 -19.48 0.01 -12.68
CA PHE A 123 -18.86 0.02 -11.35
C PHE A 123 -17.34 0.25 -11.42
N MET A 124 -16.63 -0.42 -12.33
CA MET A 124 -15.18 -0.24 -12.52
C MET A 124 -14.81 1.20 -12.90
N ILE A 125 -15.65 1.87 -13.69
CA ILE A 125 -15.43 3.25 -14.13
C ILE A 125 -15.80 4.24 -13.01
N ALA A 126 -16.95 4.04 -12.35
CA ALA A 126 -17.50 4.97 -11.37
C ALA A 126 -16.86 4.84 -9.98
N CYS A 127 -16.38 3.66 -9.61
CA CYS A 127 -15.88 3.34 -8.27
C CYS A 127 -14.48 2.74 -8.36
N GLN A 128 -13.47 3.58 -8.17
CA GLN A 128 -12.08 3.12 -8.06
C GLN A 128 -11.80 2.54 -6.65
N PRO A 129 -10.90 1.55 -6.54
CA PRO A 129 -10.44 1.09 -5.25
C PRO A 129 -9.79 2.25 -4.48
N PRO A 130 -10.05 2.37 -3.17
CA PRO A 130 -9.48 3.47 -2.40
C PRO A 130 -7.97 3.30 -2.26
N ILE A 131 -7.23 4.36 -2.60
CA ILE A 131 -5.79 4.43 -2.36
C ILE A 131 -5.54 4.65 -0.86
N TYR A 132 -4.39 4.17 -0.36
CA TYR A 132 -3.93 4.44 1.00
C TYR A 132 -3.79 5.95 1.22
N MET A 133 -4.34 6.46 2.34
CA MET A 133 -4.36 7.89 2.71
C MET A 133 -3.93 8.09 4.18
N GLY A 134 -3.08 7.19 4.70
CA GLY A 134 -2.59 7.28 6.07
C GLY A 134 -1.43 8.27 6.23
N PRO A 135 -0.91 8.44 7.45
CA PRO A 135 0.31 9.20 7.66
C PRO A 135 1.48 8.52 6.93
N GLU A 136 2.30 9.32 6.26
CA GLU A 136 3.52 8.87 5.59
C GLU A 136 4.55 10.00 5.59
N TYR A 137 5.84 9.66 5.58
CA TYR A 137 6.93 10.62 5.41
C TYR A 137 7.68 10.31 4.12
N ILE A 138 7.05 10.62 3.00
CA ILE A 138 7.51 10.26 1.67
C ILE A 138 7.53 11.50 0.79
N LYS A 139 8.63 11.70 0.06
CA LYS A 139 8.75 12.75 -0.94
C LYS A 139 8.28 12.24 -2.31
N TYR A 140 7.33 12.94 -2.91
CA TYR A 140 6.87 12.64 -4.26
C TYR A 140 7.74 13.34 -5.29
N PHE A 141 8.31 12.58 -6.22
CA PHE A 141 9.12 13.10 -7.30
C PHE A 141 8.29 13.29 -8.58
N SER A 142 8.56 14.39 -9.26
CA SER A 142 8.13 14.61 -10.64
C SER A 142 9.23 14.19 -11.61
N GLU A 143 8.90 14.13 -12.90
CA GLU A 143 9.85 13.81 -13.97
C GLU A 143 11.12 14.68 -13.97
N THR A 144 11.00 15.96 -13.62
CA THR A 144 12.12 16.91 -13.64
C THR A 144 12.89 16.96 -12.32
N THR A 145 12.22 16.73 -11.19
CA THR A 145 12.80 16.96 -9.86
C THR A 145 13.59 15.77 -9.31
N ILE A 146 13.36 14.56 -9.85
CA ILE A 146 13.95 13.33 -9.30
C ILE A 146 15.48 13.39 -9.26
N ASP A 147 16.13 13.78 -10.35
CA ASP A 147 17.59 13.72 -10.45
C ASP A 147 18.24 14.85 -9.64
N GLU A 148 17.65 16.04 -9.68
CA GLU A 148 18.10 17.19 -8.89
C GLU A 148 18.09 16.86 -7.39
N GLU A 149 17.02 16.25 -6.90
CA GLU A 149 16.89 15.89 -5.48
C GLU A 149 17.78 14.71 -5.07
N LEU A 150 17.96 13.71 -5.94
CA LEU A 150 18.87 12.59 -5.69
C LEU A 150 20.35 13.02 -5.68
N GLN A 151 20.70 14.08 -6.42
CA GLN A 151 22.06 14.61 -6.50
C GLN A 151 22.34 15.75 -5.51
N LYS A 152 21.30 16.35 -4.92
CA LYS A 152 21.39 17.52 -4.04
C LYS A 152 22.30 17.33 -2.84
N ASP A 153 22.17 16.20 -2.14
CA ASP A 153 23.05 15.84 -1.02
C ASP A 153 23.46 14.38 -1.12
N GLY A 154 24.70 14.14 -1.55
CA GLY A 154 25.25 12.80 -1.69
C GLY A 154 25.41 12.03 -0.38
N ARG A 155 25.26 12.68 0.78
CA ARG A 155 25.29 12.02 2.09
C ARG A 155 23.95 11.38 2.44
N VAL A 156 22.87 11.82 1.80
CA VAL A 156 21.52 11.29 2.02
C VAL A 156 21.34 10.02 1.20
N THR A 157 20.92 8.95 1.87
CA THR A 157 20.49 7.71 1.24
C THR A 157 19.00 7.83 0.91
N TRP A 158 18.61 7.47 -0.30
CA TRP A 158 17.23 7.50 -0.75
C TRP A 158 16.72 6.10 -1.05
N ILE A 159 15.51 5.80 -0.60
CA ILE A 159 14.75 4.63 -1.06
C ILE A 159 13.57 5.15 -1.84
N VAL A 160 13.54 4.82 -3.14
CA VAL A 160 12.53 5.32 -4.05
C VAL A 160 11.69 4.16 -4.56
N GLU A 161 10.37 4.24 -4.35
CA GLU A 161 9.39 3.35 -4.95
C GLU A 161 8.95 3.91 -6.30
N PHE A 162 9.25 3.15 -7.36
CA PHE A 162 8.74 3.34 -8.70
C PHE A 162 7.43 2.56 -8.81
N TYR A 163 6.32 3.29 -8.92
CA TYR A 163 4.98 2.73 -8.86
C TYR A 163 4.12 3.19 -10.05
N ALA A 164 2.96 2.57 -10.21
CA ALA A 164 1.92 3.05 -11.11
C ALA A 164 0.55 2.93 -10.46
N ASN A 165 -0.29 3.96 -10.60
CA ASN A 165 -1.60 4.02 -9.93
C ASN A 165 -2.56 2.89 -10.33
N TRP A 166 -2.45 2.37 -11.56
CA TRP A 166 -3.29 1.28 -12.05
C TRP A 166 -2.80 -0.11 -11.58
N SER A 167 -1.61 -0.21 -10.97
CA SER A 167 -1.05 -1.50 -10.53
C SER A 167 -1.62 -1.88 -9.14
N PRO A 168 -2.36 -3.00 -9.03
CA PRO A 168 -2.88 -3.45 -7.75
C PRO A 168 -1.78 -3.88 -6.79
N GLU A 169 -0.66 -4.40 -7.30
CA GLU A 169 0.49 -4.78 -6.47
C GLU A 169 1.09 -3.55 -5.78
N CYS A 170 1.21 -2.42 -6.48
CA CYS A 170 1.65 -1.14 -5.90
C CYS A 170 0.66 -0.62 -4.84
N GLN A 171 -0.64 -0.66 -5.11
CA GLN A 171 -1.66 -0.24 -4.13
C GLN A 171 -1.55 -1.07 -2.85
N SER A 172 -1.38 -2.39 -2.99
CA SER A 172 -1.21 -3.30 -1.86
C SER A 172 0.07 -3.06 -1.06
N PHE A 173 1.12 -2.55 -1.72
CA PHE A 173 2.42 -2.29 -1.12
C PHE A 173 2.50 -0.92 -0.44
N SER A 174 1.72 0.07 -0.90
CA SER A 174 1.69 1.43 -0.36
C SER A 174 1.62 1.53 1.18
N PRO A 175 0.75 0.78 1.90
CA PRO A 175 0.72 0.85 3.37
C PRO A 175 2.01 0.36 4.03
N ILE A 176 2.68 -0.63 3.46
CA ILE A 176 3.96 -1.17 3.98
C ILE A 176 5.05 -0.13 3.80
N PHE A 177 5.10 0.50 2.63
CA PHE A 177 6.10 1.53 2.34
C PHE A 177 5.89 2.79 3.21
N ALA A 178 4.63 3.20 3.43
CA ALA A 178 4.29 4.29 4.34
C ALA A 178 4.75 4.00 5.78
N GLU A 179 4.49 2.81 6.31
CA GLU A 179 4.92 2.41 7.66
C GLU A 179 6.46 2.43 7.79
N LEU A 180 7.17 1.87 6.81
CA LEU A 180 8.63 1.92 6.76
C LEU A 180 9.18 3.35 6.75
N SER A 181 8.52 4.24 5.98
CA SER A 181 8.91 5.65 5.93
C SER A 181 8.77 6.33 7.29
N LEU A 182 7.70 6.04 8.04
CA LEU A 182 7.49 6.61 9.37
C LEU A 182 8.52 6.09 10.39
N GLN A 183 8.89 4.82 10.30
CA GLN A 183 9.79 4.18 11.26
C GLN A 183 11.28 4.54 11.03
N TYR A 184 11.72 4.60 9.77
CA TYR A 184 13.14 4.70 9.41
C TYR A 184 13.57 6.07 8.88
N ASN A 185 12.63 7.01 8.69
CA ASN A 185 12.99 8.34 8.23
C ASN A 185 13.94 9.07 9.21
N CYS A 186 15.00 9.65 8.66
CA CYS A 186 15.94 10.50 9.39
C CYS A 186 16.74 11.39 8.41
N ALA A 187 17.55 12.30 8.93
CA ALA A 187 18.29 13.27 8.10
C ALA A 187 19.20 12.63 7.02
N GLY A 188 19.67 11.39 7.23
CA GLY A 188 20.51 10.67 6.26
C GLY A 188 19.79 9.54 5.50
N LEU A 189 18.52 9.27 5.79
CA LEU A 189 17.71 8.27 5.08
C LEU A 189 16.32 8.83 4.80
N GLN A 190 16.02 9.02 3.53
CA GLN A 190 14.74 9.57 3.06
C GLN A 190 14.04 8.58 2.13
N PHE A 191 12.71 8.66 2.12
CA PHE A 191 11.84 7.82 1.32
C PHE A 191 11.17 8.65 0.23
N GLY A 192 11.04 8.10 -0.96
CA GLY A 192 10.40 8.78 -2.07
C GLY A 192 9.57 7.88 -2.97
N LYS A 193 8.70 8.50 -3.76
CA LYS A 193 7.79 7.84 -4.70
C LYS A 193 7.79 8.55 -6.03
N VAL A 194 7.75 7.79 -7.12
CA VAL A 194 7.62 8.32 -8.48
C VAL A 194 6.64 7.48 -9.30
N ASP A 195 5.65 8.14 -9.90
CA ASP A 195 4.64 7.49 -10.74
C ASP A 195 5.18 7.32 -12.16
N ILE A 196 5.71 6.13 -12.46
CA ILE A 196 6.18 5.79 -13.80
C ILE A 196 5.05 5.37 -14.76
N GLY A 197 3.83 5.18 -14.24
CA GLY A 197 2.65 5.03 -15.08
C GLY A 197 2.28 6.35 -15.76
N GLN A 198 2.57 7.48 -15.10
CA GLN A 198 2.43 8.82 -15.66
C GLN A 198 3.70 9.30 -16.36
N TYR A 199 4.87 9.10 -15.76
CA TYR A 199 6.15 9.63 -16.24
C TYR A 199 6.96 8.57 -17.01
N GLY A 200 6.59 8.33 -18.26
CA GLY A 200 7.24 7.32 -19.12
C GLY A 200 8.75 7.53 -19.33
N ALA A 201 9.20 8.78 -19.44
CA ALA A 201 10.62 9.09 -19.62
C ALA A 201 11.47 8.71 -18.40
N VAL A 202 10.91 8.79 -17.18
CA VAL A 202 11.57 8.31 -15.96
C VAL A 202 11.67 6.79 -15.98
N ALA A 203 10.60 6.11 -16.41
CA ALA A 203 10.56 4.66 -16.56
C ALA A 203 11.70 4.15 -17.47
N GLU A 204 11.89 4.81 -18.62
CA GLU A 204 12.98 4.49 -19.57
C GLU A 204 14.36 4.77 -18.99
N ARG A 205 14.55 5.94 -18.36
CA ARG A 205 15.83 6.37 -17.76
C ARG A 205 16.32 5.40 -16.68
N TYR A 206 15.42 4.98 -15.80
CA TYR A 206 15.71 4.05 -14.70
C TYR A 206 15.54 2.56 -15.09
N LYS A 207 15.17 2.30 -16.36
CA LYS A 207 14.96 0.97 -16.94
C LYS A 207 13.96 0.14 -16.14
N VAL A 208 12.86 0.78 -15.73
CA VAL A 208 11.73 0.12 -15.07
C VAL A 208 10.59 0.05 -16.08
N ASN A 209 10.20 -1.16 -16.47
CA ASN A 209 9.12 -1.35 -17.43
C ASN A 209 7.75 -1.21 -16.74
N PRO A 210 6.93 -0.21 -17.08
CA PRO A 210 5.61 -0.06 -16.48
C PRO A 210 4.59 -1.05 -17.06
N SER A 211 4.93 -1.89 -18.05
CA SER A 211 3.95 -2.83 -18.61
C SER A 211 3.42 -3.82 -17.55
N PRO A 212 2.10 -4.07 -17.48
CA PRO A 212 1.50 -5.03 -16.54
C PRO A 212 2.02 -6.46 -16.72
N LEU A 213 2.55 -6.80 -17.90
CA LEU A 213 3.11 -8.13 -18.19
C LEU A 213 4.53 -8.30 -17.65
N SER A 214 5.26 -7.21 -17.40
CA SER A 214 6.68 -7.24 -17.03
C SER A 214 6.93 -7.72 -15.59
N LYS A 215 5.93 -7.58 -14.71
CA LYS A 215 6.00 -7.83 -13.27
C LYS A 215 7.13 -7.08 -12.55
N GLN A 216 7.58 -5.95 -13.11
CA GLN A 216 8.60 -5.10 -12.48
C GLN A 216 8.01 -4.11 -11.47
N LEU A 217 6.70 -3.96 -11.38
CA LEU A 217 6.03 -3.04 -10.46
C LEU A 217 5.47 -3.77 -9.24
N PRO A 218 5.61 -3.24 -8.01
CA PRO A 218 6.43 -2.07 -7.67
C PRO A 218 7.94 -2.37 -7.83
N SER A 219 8.74 -1.32 -8.03
CA SER A 219 10.20 -1.40 -8.04
C SER A 219 10.78 -0.50 -6.95
N LEU A 220 11.53 -1.08 -6.02
CA LEU A 220 12.26 -0.36 -4.98
C LEU A 220 13.72 -0.22 -5.36
N LEU A 221 14.21 1.02 -5.47
CA LEU A 221 15.60 1.33 -5.77
C LEU A 221 16.23 2.08 -4.58
N LEU A 222 17.43 1.66 -4.20
CA LEU A 222 18.26 2.34 -3.20
C LEU A 222 19.31 3.20 -3.88
N PHE A 223 19.36 4.48 -3.52
CA PHE A 223 20.36 5.42 -4.00
C PHE A 223 21.28 5.88 -2.87
N GLN A 224 22.58 5.87 -3.12
CA GLN A 224 23.60 6.43 -2.23
C GLN A 224 24.57 7.28 -3.06
N GLY A 225 24.80 8.53 -2.66
CA GLY A 225 25.65 9.44 -3.42
C GLY A 225 25.15 9.70 -4.84
N GLY A 226 23.83 9.76 -5.03
CA GLY A 226 23.19 9.97 -6.34
C GLY A 226 23.29 8.78 -7.32
N ARG A 227 23.79 7.63 -6.87
CA ARG A 227 23.90 6.41 -7.70
C ARG A 227 23.04 5.29 -7.13
N GLU A 228 22.46 4.51 -8.03
CA GLU A 228 21.73 3.30 -7.68
C GLU A 228 22.70 2.23 -7.16
N VAL A 229 22.45 1.73 -5.95
CA VAL A 229 23.23 0.67 -5.31
C VAL A 229 22.58 -0.69 -5.47
N MET A 230 21.25 -0.75 -5.33
CA MET A 230 20.50 -1.98 -5.43
C MET A 230 19.04 -1.74 -5.82
N ARG A 231 18.41 -2.77 -6.39
CA ARG A 231 16.99 -2.76 -6.75
C ARG A 231 16.28 -4.07 -6.44
N ARG A 232 14.98 -4.00 -6.15
CA ARG A 232 14.06 -5.15 -6.05
C ARG A 232 12.74 -4.85 -6.77
N PRO A 233 12.17 -5.78 -7.56
CA PRO A 233 12.72 -7.10 -7.88
C PRO A 233 13.99 -7.00 -8.75
N LEU A 234 14.77 -8.08 -8.80
CA LEU A 234 15.87 -8.16 -9.75
C LEU A 234 15.32 -8.36 -11.16
N VAL A 235 15.97 -7.77 -12.15
CA VAL A 235 15.58 -7.90 -13.55
C VAL A 235 16.64 -8.72 -14.27
N ASP A 236 16.23 -9.82 -14.90
CA ASP A 236 17.11 -10.64 -15.73
C ASP A 236 17.52 -9.89 -17.01
N LYS A 237 18.56 -10.34 -17.70
CA LYS A 237 19.07 -9.76 -18.95
C LYS A 237 18.01 -9.66 -20.04
N LYS A 238 16.97 -10.49 -19.98
CA LYS A 238 15.82 -10.51 -20.89
C LYS A 238 14.72 -9.48 -20.53
N GLY A 239 14.88 -8.73 -19.44
CA GLY A 239 13.89 -7.76 -18.97
C GLY A 239 12.80 -8.33 -18.07
N TRP A 240 12.91 -9.59 -17.64
CA TRP A 240 11.94 -10.24 -16.76
C TRP A 240 12.27 -10.00 -15.28
N ALA A 241 11.26 -9.62 -14.49
CA ALA A 241 11.40 -9.54 -13.05
C ALA A 241 11.47 -10.94 -12.42
N ILE A 242 12.47 -11.15 -11.58
CA ILE A 242 12.57 -12.32 -10.70
C ILE A 242 11.61 -12.09 -9.54
N ALA A 243 10.64 -12.98 -9.40
CA ALA A 243 9.61 -12.88 -8.37
C ALA A 243 10.22 -12.69 -6.97
N TRP A 244 9.77 -11.64 -6.29
CA TRP A 244 10.23 -11.27 -4.95
C TRP A 244 9.05 -10.78 -4.12
N SER A 245 8.99 -11.16 -2.84
CA SER A 245 7.88 -10.79 -1.97
C SER A 245 8.17 -9.51 -1.19
N PHE A 246 7.35 -8.50 -1.42
CA PHE A 246 7.36 -7.20 -0.75
C PHE A 246 6.73 -7.29 0.65
N THR A 247 7.46 -7.90 1.59
CA THR A 247 7.12 -7.84 3.03
C THR A 247 8.04 -6.87 3.75
N GLU A 248 7.58 -6.32 4.86
CA GLU A 248 8.35 -5.37 5.68
C GLU A 248 9.70 -5.97 6.09
N GLU A 249 9.71 -7.23 6.53
CA GLU A 249 10.92 -7.93 7.00
C GLU A 249 11.92 -8.15 5.87
N ASN A 250 11.43 -8.51 4.68
CA ASN A 250 12.27 -8.70 3.51
C ASN A 250 12.91 -7.38 3.08
N ILE A 251 12.17 -6.27 3.12
CA ILE A 251 12.71 -4.96 2.78
C ILE A 251 13.76 -4.54 3.79
N ILE A 252 13.46 -4.63 5.09
CA ILE A 252 14.40 -4.29 6.17
C ILE A 252 15.70 -5.07 6.05
N ARG A 253 15.60 -6.38 5.78
CA ARG A 253 16.76 -7.28 5.68
C ARG A 253 17.58 -7.04 4.42
N GLU A 254 16.94 -7.01 3.24
CA GLU A 254 17.66 -6.90 1.96
C GLU A 254 18.30 -5.53 1.78
N PHE A 255 17.60 -4.46 2.17
CA PHE A 255 18.11 -3.09 2.07
C PHE A 255 18.94 -2.67 3.29
N ASN A 256 19.15 -3.56 4.27
CA ASN A 256 19.89 -3.30 5.51
C ASN A 256 19.44 -2.00 6.22
N LEU A 257 18.13 -1.76 6.29
CA LEU A 257 17.57 -0.49 6.79
C LEU A 257 18.02 -0.17 8.22
N ASN A 258 18.14 -1.20 9.07
CA ASN A 258 18.62 -1.07 10.43
C ASN A 258 20.03 -0.48 10.51
N GLU A 259 20.93 -0.91 9.64
CA GLU A 259 22.32 -0.44 9.64
C GLU A 259 22.40 1.00 9.13
N ILE A 260 21.70 1.30 8.03
CA ILE A 260 21.64 2.65 7.44
C ILE A 260 21.07 3.63 8.47
N PHE A 261 19.98 3.26 9.14
CA PHE A 261 19.33 4.10 10.14
C PHE A 261 20.20 4.33 11.38
N GLN A 262 20.92 3.31 11.86
CA GLN A 262 21.88 3.47 12.96
C GLN A 262 23.02 4.41 12.59
N LYS A 263 23.56 4.32 11.37
CA LYS A 263 24.58 5.25 10.86
C LYS A 263 24.04 6.68 10.86
N CYS A 264 22.82 6.89 10.36
CA CYS A 264 22.19 8.22 10.35
C CYS A 264 21.98 8.79 11.76
N LYS A 265 21.55 7.97 12.73
CA LYS A 265 21.42 8.39 14.13
C LYS A 265 22.76 8.77 14.76
N LYS A 266 23.84 8.03 14.46
CA LYS A 266 25.19 8.37 14.94
C LYS A 266 25.67 9.71 14.36
N HIS A 267 25.49 9.93 13.06
CA HIS A 267 25.82 11.20 12.41
C HIS A 267 25.03 12.38 12.99
N SER A 268 23.73 12.21 13.26
CA SER A 268 22.91 13.26 13.88
C SER A 268 23.36 13.58 15.32
N LYS A 269 23.75 12.58 16.11
CA LYS A 269 24.31 12.82 17.46
C LYS A 269 25.67 13.50 17.41
N GLY A 270 26.56 13.07 16.51
CA GLY A 270 27.86 13.70 16.31
C GLY A 270 27.74 15.17 15.87
N ALA A 271 26.85 15.46 14.92
CA ALA A 271 26.56 16.83 14.49
C ALA A 271 26.02 17.70 15.63
N LYS A 272 25.08 17.20 16.44
CA LYS A 272 24.58 17.93 17.62
C LYS A 272 25.66 18.16 18.68
N THR A 273 26.57 17.22 18.87
CA THR A 273 27.69 17.37 19.81
C THR A 273 28.71 18.39 19.32
N GLU A 274 29.02 18.41 18.02
CA GLU A 274 29.91 19.41 17.43
C GLU A 274 29.27 20.80 17.39
N GLU A 275 27.98 20.91 17.09
CA GLU A 275 27.22 22.16 17.13
C GLU A 275 27.16 22.71 18.58
N LEU A 276 26.94 21.84 19.58
CA LEU A 276 27.00 22.23 21.00
C LEU A 276 28.41 22.66 21.44
N LYS A 277 29.47 22.00 20.95
CA LYS A 277 30.86 22.41 21.21
C LYS A 277 31.18 23.74 20.55
N THR A 278 30.68 23.98 19.34
CA THR A 278 30.91 25.23 18.60
C THR A 278 30.21 26.40 19.30
N LEU A 279 28.99 26.19 19.80
CA LEU A 279 28.28 27.17 20.64
C LEU A 279 28.98 27.44 21.98
N LEU A 280 29.53 26.40 22.62
CA LEU A 280 30.35 26.56 23.82
C LEU A 280 31.66 27.31 23.53
N GLN A 281 32.26 27.08 22.37
CA GLN A 281 33.52 27.71 21.98
C GLN A 281 33.33 29.18 21.58
N GLU A 282 32.22 29.54 20.91
CA GLU A 282 31.82 30.95 20.69
C GLU A 282 31.54 31.69 22.00
N SER A 283 31.04 31.01 23.03
CA SER A 283 30.88 31.61 24.37
C SER A 283 32.20 31.78 25.15
N THR A 284 33.30 31.16 24.68
CA THR A 284 34.61 31.22 25.36
C THR A 284 35.59 32.19 24.68
N ASP A 285 35.38 32.56 23.41
CA ASP A 285 36.30 33.42 22.62
C ASP A 285 35.84 34.90 22.54
N GLY A 286 34.70 35.24 23.14
CA GLY A 286 34.20 36.62 23.28
C GLY A 286 34.50 37.21 24.65
N GLY A 287 35.77 37.43 24.98
CA GLY A 287 36.18 38.05 26.23
C GLY A 287 36.54 39.54 26.07
N GLU A 288 35.72 40.44 26.67
CA GLU A 288 36.14 41.52 27.60
C GLU A 288 34.98 42.50 27.89
N PRO A 289 34.97 43.20 29.05
CA PRO A 289 34.99 42.71 30.42
C PRO A 289 33.69 43.08 31.17
N VAL A 290 33.49 42.40 32.30
CA VAL A 290 32.44 42.68 33.31
C VAL A 290 32.60 44.09 33.90
N PRO A 291 31.50 44.81 34.19
CA PRO A 291 31.44 45.60 35.42
C PRO A 291 30.62 44.86 36.48
N GLN A 292 31.28 44.59 37.60
CA GLN A 292 30.65 44.23 38.85
C GLN A 292 29.82 45.43 39.31
N ASP A 293 28.57 45.19 39.71
CA ASP A 293 28.08 45.85 40.91
C ASP A 293 27.26 44.87 41.74
N VAL A 294 27.58 44.89 43.03
CA VAL A 294 27.11 43.99 44.08
C VAL A 294 25.96 44.68 44.78
N THR A 295 24.83 44.00 44.99
CA THR A 295 24.13 44.13 46.28
C THR A 295 23.23 42.93 46.57
N GLU A 296 23.38 42.43 47.79
CA GLU A 296 22.68 41.32 48.45
C GLU A 296 21.20 41.65 48.77
N GLU A 297 20.34 40.60 48.70
CA GLU A 297 19.14 40.18 49.50
C GLU A 297 18.20 41.19 50.23
N PRO A 298 16.93 40.84 50.64
CA PRO A 298 16.34 39.51 50.87
C PRO A 298 14.84 39.29 50.43
N GLU A 299 14.38 38.06 50.67
CA GLU A 299 13.01 37.52 50.82
C GLU A 299 11.77 38.46 50.77
N SER A 300 10.67 38.00 50.12
CA SER A 300 9.33 37.93 50.75
C SER A 300 8.27 37.25 49.84
N LYS A 301 7.50 36.34 50.45
CA LYS A 301 6.21 35.80 49.98
C LYS A 301 5.15 36.91 49.84
N LYS A 302 4.24 36.80 48.86
CA LYS A 302 2.76 36.78 49.02
C LYS A 302 1.99 36.83 47.69
N ASP A 303 1.01 35.95 47.60
CA ASP A 303 -0.39 36.13 47.16
C ASP A 303 -0.70 37.05 45.96
N ILE A 304 -1.22 36.48 44.87
CA ILE A 304 -2.61 36.56 44.38
C ILE A 304 -2.78 35.57 43.21
#